data_AF-A0A7C6Y6G2-F1
#
_entry.id   AF-A0A7C6Y6G2-F1
#
_cell.length_a   1.000
_cell.length_b   1.000
_cell.length_c   1.000
_cell.angle_alpha   90.00
_cell.angle_beta   90.00
_cell.angle_gamma   90.00
#
_symmetry.space_group_name_H-M   'P 1'
#
loop_
_entity.id
_entity.type
_entity.pdbx_description
1 polymer ?
#
loop_
_entity_poly.entity_id
_entity_poly.type
_entity_poly.pdbx_seq_one_letter_code
_entity_poly.pdbx_strand_id
1 'polypeptide(L)'
;MLAAKIAGALIVVTASSYIGQMYSRRFIARHKELLHMQVALEILSSEIKYVKTPLPEAFRKIASRVEEPVASLFLAAAARLEKYEFTPGESWRQVIEGSRKGTSFSEKDI
;
A
#
# COMPACT_ATOMS: atom_id res chain seq x y z
N MET A 1 -20.36 -40.23 -24.04
CA MET A 1 -21.09 -39.59 -22.92
C MET A 1 -20.22 -39.28 -21.71
N LEU A 2 -19.42 -40.23 -21.20
CA LEU A 2 -18.60 -40.03 -19.98
C LEU A 2 -17.43 -39.03 -20.17
N ALA A 3 -16.72 -39.10 -21.30
CA ALA A 3 -15.58 -38.21 -21.58
C ALA A 3 -15.97 -36.71 -21.58
N ALA A 4 -17.10 -36.36 -22.19
CA ALA A 4 -17.60 -34.98 -22.21
C ALA A 4 -17.95 -34.46 -20.80
N LYS A 5 -18.51 -35.32 -19.93
CA LYS A 5 -18.81 -34.97 -18.54
C LYS A 5 -17.54 -34.70 -17.73
N ILE A 6 -16.51 -35.55 -17.90
CA ILE A 6 -15.23 -35.39 -17.21
C ILE A 6 -14.50 -34.13 -17.69
N ALA A 7 -14.48 -33.88 -19.00
CA ALA A 7 -13.88 -32.68 -19.57
C ALA A 7 -14.55 -31.39 -19.04
N GLY A 8 -15.89 -31.35 -19.01
CA GLY A 8 -16.63 -30.22 -18.44
C GLY A 8 -16.32 -30.00 -16.96
N ALA A 9 -16.28 -31.07 -16.16
CA ALA A 9 -15.92 -30.97 -14.74
C ALA A 9 -14.50 -30.41 -14.53
N LEU A 10 -13.53 -30.85 -15.34
CA LEU A 10 -12.15 -30.38 -15.27
C LEU A 10 -12.04 -28.89 -15.62
N ILE A 11 -12.79 -28.42 -16.61
CA ILE A 11 -12.83 -26.99 -16.98
C ILE A 11 -13.37 -26.15 -15.81
N VAL A 12 -14.45 -26.58 -15.16
CA VAL A 12 -15.03 -25.84 -14.02
C VAL A 12 -14.06 -25.77 -12.84
N VAL A 13 -13.42 -26.88 -12.50
CA VAL A 13 -12.44 -26.93 -11.40
C VAL A 13 -11.23 -26.04 -11.69
N THR A 14 -10.68 -26.09 -12.90
CA THR A 14 -9.52 -25.29 -13.27
C THR A 14 -9.85 -23.80 -13.37
N ALA A 15 -10.98 -23.43 -13.96
CA ALA A 15 -11.42 -22.04 -14.07
C ALA A 15 -11.69 -21.42 -12.68
N SER A 16 -12.43 -22.12 -11.81
CA SER A 16 -12.70 -21.63 -10.45
C SER A 16 -11.42 -21.50 -9.60
N SER A 17 -10.50 -22.46 -9.71
CA SER A 17 -9.20 -22.40 -9.03
C SER A 17 -8.37 -21.20 -9.48
N TYR A 18 -8.31 -20.96 -10.80
CA TYR A 18 -7.56 -19.85 -11.36
C TYR A 18 -8.13 -18.48 -10.92
N ILE A 19 -9.46 -18.35 -10.97
CA ILE A 19 -10.16 -17.15 -10.49
C ILE A 19 -9.87 -16.93 -9.01
N GLY A 20 -10.01 -17.96 -8.18
CA GLY A 20 -9.74 -17.87 -6.74
C GLY A 20 -8.30 -17.41 -6.44
N GLN A 21 -7.32 -17.96 -7.16
CA GLN A 21 -5.92 -17.59 -7.00
C GLN A 21 -5.65 -16.13 -7.42
N MET A 22 -6.29 -15.67 -8.50
CA MET A 22 -6.17 -14.29 -8.97
C MET A 22 -6.66 -13.29 -7.92
N TYR A 23 -7.84 -13.53 -7.33
CA TYR A 23 -8.38 -12.64 -6.29
C TYR A 23 -7.54 -12.69 -5.01
N SER A 24 -7.11 -13.87 -4.58
CA SER A 24 -6.32 -14.05 -3.36
C SER A 24 -5.02 -13.22 -3.38
N ARG A 25 -4.31 -13.21 -4.51
CA ARG A 25 -3.06 -12.43 -4.66
C ARG A 25 -3.26 -10.93 -4.38
N ARG A 26 -4.38 -10.35 -4.83
CA ARG A 26 -4.70 -8.93 -4.58
C ARG A 26 -4.98 -8.66 -3.10
N PHE A 27 -5.69 -9.56 -2.42
CA PHE A 27 -5.94 -9.42 -0.99
C PHE A 27 -4.68 -9.53 -0.16
N ILE A 28 -3.79 -10.49 -0.50
CA ILE A 28 -2.50 -10.64 0.19
C ILE A 28 -1.65 -9.38 0.04
N ALA A 29 -1.56 -8.83 -1.18
CA ALA A 29 -0.83 -7.59 -1.44
C ALA A 29 -1.40 -6.42 -0.61
N ARG A 30 -2.72 -6.22 -0.65
CA ARG A 30 -3.39 -5.13 0.09
C ARG A 30 -3.21 -5.28 1.59
N HIS A 31 -3.34 -6.50 2.11
CA HIS A 31 -3.13 -6.76 3.52
C HIS A 31 -1.70 -6.41 3.96
N LYS A 32 -0.71 -6.83 3.17
CA LYS A 32 0.70 -6.51 3.42
C LYS A 32 0.94 -4.99 3.43
N GLU A 33 0.43 -4.27 2.43
CA GLU A 33 0.58 -2.82 2.35
C GLU A 33 -0.10 -2.10 3.52
N LEU A 34 -1.31 -2.52 3.93
CA LEU A 34 -2.00 -1.95 5.08
C LEU A 34 -1.25 -2.20 6.40
N LEU A 35 -0.62 -3.36 6.57
CA LEU A 35 0.24 -3.64 7.71
C LEU A 35 1.46 -2.69 7.74
N HIS A 36 2.14 -2.50 6.60
CA HIS A 36 3.24 -1.55 6.52
C HIS A 36 2.77 -0.11 6.79
N MET A 37 1.58 0.26 6.32
CA MET A 37 1.00 1.58 6.58
C MET A 37 0.69 1.77 8.07
N GLN A 38 0.15 0.75 8.74
CA GLN A 38 -0.11 0.77 10.17
C GLN A 38 1.20 0.97 10.96
N VAL A 39 2.24 0.20 10.64
CA VAL A 39 3.58 0.34 11.25
C VAL A 39 4.14 1.74 11.01
N ALA A 40 4.02 2.26 9.79
CA ALA A 40 4.48 3.60 9.44
C ALA A 40 3.79 4.70 10.27
N LEU A 41 2.47 4.61 10.43
CA LEU A 41 1.68 5.57 11.22
C LEU A 41 1.99 5.49 12.72
N GLU A 42 2.27 4.30 13.23
CA GLU A 42 2.70 4.11 14.63
C GLU A 42 4.05 4.79 14.88
N ILE A 43 5.03 4.55 14.00
CA ILE A 43 6.33 5.23 14.05
C ILE A 43 6.12 6.74 13.97
N LEU A 44 5.32 7.22 13.02
CA LEU A 44 5.05 8.66 12.86
C LEU A 44 4.43 9.26 14.12
N SER A 45 3.47 8.58 14.74
CA SER A 45 2.84 9.03 16.00
C SER A 45 3.88 9.16 17.12
N SER A 46 4.81 8.20 17.21
CA SER A 46 5.90 8.24 18.19
C SER A 46 6.89 9.38 17.93
N GLU A 47 7.26 9.62 16.66
CA GLU A 47 8.15 10.71 16.27
C GLU A 47 7.51 12.06 16.59
N ILE A 48 6.26 12.31 16.21
CA ILE A 48 5.57 13.59 16.47
C ILE A 48 5.40 13.86 17.97
N LYS A 49 5.12 12.84 18.79
CA LYS A 49 4.88 13.01 20.23
C LYS A 49 6.15 13.24 21.04
N TYR A 50 7.25 12.58 20.67
CA TYR A 50 8.42 12.48 21.53
C TYR A 50 9.69 13.05 20.92
N VAL A 51 9.69 13.34 19.62
CA VAL A 51 10.89 13.72 18.87
C VAL A 51 10.67 15.08 18.20
N LYS A 52 11.68 15.95 18.26
CA LYS A 52 11.68 17.27 17.59
C LYS A 52 12.35 17.21 16.20
N THR A 53 12.24 16.07 15.52
CA THR A 53 12.80 15.87 14.17
C THR A 53 11.97 16.64 13.14
N PRO A 54 12.60 17.30 12.15
CA PRO A 54 11.87 17.86 11.03
C PRO A 54 11.06 16.78 10.31
N LEU A 55 9.81 17.09 9.96
CA LEU A 55 8.89 16.13 9.35
C LEU A 55 9.42 15.42 8.08
N PRO A 56 10.15 16.09 7.15
CA PRO A 56 10.75 15.42 6.00
C PRO A 56 11.74 14.31 6.40
N GLU A 57 12.49 14.54 7.48
CA GLU A 57 13.45 13.57 8.01
C GLU A 57 12.75 12.40 8.70
N ALA A 58 11.69 12.68 9.47
CA ALA A 58 10.83 11.65 10.05
C ALA A 58 10.22 10.75 8.97
N PHE A 59 9.72 11.32 7.87
CA PHE A 59 9.18 10.58 6.74
C PHE A 59 10.23 9.70 6.05
N ARG A 60 11.46 10.19 5.85
CA ARG A 60 12.56 9.35 5.34
C ARG A 60 12.90 8.19 6.27
N LYS A 61 12.93 8.43 7.59
CA LYS A 61 13.19 7.40 8.60
C LYS A 61 12.09 6.34 8.64
N ILE A 62 10.83 6.74 8.43
CA ILE A 62 9.72 5.82 8.28
C ILE A 62 9.89 4.99 6.99
N ALA A 63 10.21 5.63 5.87
CA ALA A 63 10.41 4.95 4.60
C ALA A 63 11.51 3.87 4.66
N SER A 64 12.57 4.07 5.45
CA SER A 64 13.61 3.05 5.64
C SER A 64 13.19 1.87 6.53
N ARG A 65 12.01 1.93 7.16
CA ARG A 65 11.50 0.92 8.10
C ARG A 65 10.30 0.13 7.56
N VAL A 66 9.80 0.50 6.39
CA VAL A 66 8.67 -0.18 5.74
C VAL A 66 9.06 -0.57 4.32
N GLU A 67 8.32 -1.52 3.75
CA GLU A 67 8.60 -2.01 2.41
C GLU A 67 7.83 -1.21 1.35
N GLU A 68 8.27 -1.36 0.09
CA GLU A 68 7.52 -0.87 -1.06
C GLU A 68 6.15 -1.57 -1.16
N PRO A 69 5.14 -0.88 -1.70
CA PRO A 69 5.14 0.50 -2.22
C PRO A 69 4.93 1.59 -1.15
N VAL A 70 4.75 1.24 0.12
CA VAL A 70 4.46 2.21 1.18
C VAL A 70 5.64 3.14 1.43
N ALA A 71 6.87 2.62 1.37
CA ALA A 71 8.10 3.42 1.49
C ALA A 71 8.12 4.59 0.50
N SER A 72 7.78 4.35 -0.77
CA SER A 72 7.69 5.40 -1.80
C SER A 72 6.73 6.53 -1.47
N LEU A 73 5.63 6.26 -0.76
CA LEU A 73 4.66 7.30 -0.35
C LEU A 73 5.31 8.28 0.63
N PHE A 74 6.01 7.77 1.63
CA PHE A 74 6.69 8.61 2.61
C PHE A 74 7.86 9.38 1.99
N LEU A 75 8.62 8.77 1.07
CA LEU A 75 9.68 9.46 0.32
C LEU A 75 9.13 10.58 -0.56
N ALA A 76 8.03 10.33 -1.27
CA ALA A 76 7.38 11.34 -2.10
C ALA A 76 6.86 12.52 -1.27
N ALA A 77 6.29 12.25 -0.09
CA ALA A 77 5.83 13.29 0.82
C ALA A 77 7.01 14.08 1.41
N ALA A 78 8.11 13.42 1.78
CA ALA A 78 9.33 14.07 2.27
C ALA A 78 9.91 15.04 1.23
N ALA A 79 10.06 14.58 -0.02
CA ALA A 79 10.60 15.40 -1.11
C ALA A 79 9.76 16.65 -1.41
N ARG A 80 8.44 16.57 -1.23
CA ARG A 80 7.54 17.73 -1.40
C ARG A 80 7.69 18.75 -0.28
N LEU A 81 7.87 18.27 0.95
CA LEU A 81 8.06 19.15 2.10
C LEU A 81 9.40 19.89 2.05
N GLU A 82 10.45 19.26 1.52
CA GLU A 82 11.75 19.90 1.34
C GLU A 82 11.75 21.04 0.32
N LYS A 83 10.85 20.98 -0.66
CA LYS A 83 10.69 22.07 -1.62
C LYS A 83 9.92 23.26 -1.04
N TYR A 84 9.38 23.14 0.18
CA TYR A 84 8.53 24.14 0.84
C TYR A 84 7.33 24.59 -0.01
N GLU A 85 6.89 23.76 -0.97
CA GLU A 85 5.78 24.09 -1.89
C GLU A 85 4.41 23.95 -1.22
N PHE A 86 4.30 23.08 -0.22
CA PHE A 86 3.02 22.70 0.39
C PHE A 86 3.17 22.50 1.90
N THR A 87 2.06 22.63 2.62
CA THR A 87 2.01 22.25 4.04
C THR A 87 2.21 20.72 4.20
N PRO A 88 2.60 20.25 5.40
CA PRO A 88 2.57 18.83 5.78
C PRO A 88 1.34 18.06 5.32
N GLY A 89 0.15 18.59 5.62
CA GLY A 89 -1.11 17.92 5.31
C GLY A 89 -1.40 17.86 3.80
N GLU A 90 -1.09 18.92 3.06
CA GLU A 90 -1.28 18.96 1.61
C GLU A 90 -0.30 18.05 0.87
N SER A 91 0.98 18.07 1.28
CA SER A 91 2.02 17.19 0.73
C SER A 91 1.62 15.74 0.87
N TRP A 92 1.13 15.35 2.06
CA TRP A 92 0.66 14.00 2.33
C TRP A 92 -0.59 13.65 1.52
N ARG A 93 -1.61 14.52 1.54
CA ARG A 93 -2.88 14.29 0.84
C ARG A 93 -2.68 14.01 -0.63
N GLN A 94 -1.92 14.85 -1.32
CA GLN A 94 -1.70 14.68 -2.77
C GLN A 94 -0.93 13.38 -3.10
N VAL A 95 -0.03 12.93 -2.23
CA VAL A 95 0.68 11.66 -2.43
C VAL A 95 -0.27 10.48 -2.24
N ILE A 96 -1.11 10.51 -1.21
CA ILE A 96 -2.07 9.44 -0.92
C ILE A 96 -3.17 9.36 -1.97
N GLU A 97 -3.73 10.49 -2.41
CA GLU A 97 -4.72 10.53 -3.50
C GLU A 97 -4.12 9.98 -4.82
N GLY A 98 -2.82 10.23 -5.06
CA GLY A 98 -2.08 9.71 -6.21
C GLY A 98 -1.64 8.24 -6.10
N SER A 99 -1.78 7.61 -4.93
CA SER A 99 -1.18 6.30 -4.63
C SER A 99 -1.82 5.12 -5.37
N ARG A 100 -3.04 5.27 -5.89
CA ARG A 100 -3.81 4.18 -6.55
C ARG A 100 -3.06 3.44 -7.66
N LYS A 101 -2.15 4.12 -8.36
CA LYS A 101 -1.41 3.52 -9.49
C LYS A 101 -0.22 2.67 -9.04
N GLY A 102 0.24 2.83 -7.79
CA GLY A 102 1.45 2.17 -7.26
C GLY A 102 1.18 1.26 -6.06
N THR A 103 -0.04 1.25 -5.52
CA THR A 103 -0.43 0.43 -4.38
C THR A 103 -1.65 -0.43 -4.72
N SER A 104 -1.87 -1.46 -3.92
CA SER A 104 -3.07 -2.29 -3.92
C SER A 104 -4.18 -1.75 -2.98
N PHE A 105 -4.06 -0.51 -2.52
CA PHE A 105 -5.08 0.20 -1.76
C PHE A 105 -6.41 0.29 -2.52
N SER A 106 -7.49 0.29 -1.75
CA SER A 106 -8.86 0.56 -2.20
C SER A 106 -9.26 1.99 -1.89
N GLU A 107 -10.43 2.41 -2.40
CA GLU A 107 -10.98 3.75 -2.11
C GLU A 107 -11.21 4.03 -0.63
N LYS A 108 -11.37 2.98 0.19
CA LYS A 108 -11.59 3.12 1.62
C LYS A 108 -10.29 3.34 2.42
N ASP A 109 -9.14 3.07 1.79
CA ASP A 109 -7.83 3.13 2.44
C ASP A 109 -7.10 4.47 2.19
N ILE A 110 -7.65 5.31 1.30
CA ILE A 110 -7.15 6.63 0.87
C ILE A 110 -8.01 7.70 1.53
#